data_AF-A4EZH7-F1
#
_entry.id   AF-A4EZH7-F1
#
_cell.length_a   1.000
_cell.length_b   1.000
_cell.length_c   1.000
_cell.angle_alpha   90.00
_cell.angle_beta   90.00
_cell.angle_gamma   90.00
#
_symmetry.space_group_name_H-M   'P 1'
#
loop_
_entity.id
_entity.type
_entity.pdbx_description
1 polymer ?
#
loop_
_entity_poly.entity_id
_entity_poly.type
_entity_poly.pdbx_seq_one_letter_code
_entity_poly.pdbx_strand_id
1 'polypeptide(L)'
;MPMLPIPAFVALVLGYLALRTYLSGGRPPLVIFLAICALQSCLVTLVVGYEIEWLRPILPVSATIVPVLAWVTFQDALVSRMALRSMAAHVAAPVFALFCRLFAPETLDFVVPLIFAGYGGAILLRLQSASDMPLARLEAGPIPAVIWQVLGWALIASAISDVLIAMAFATGNENWTGWMITLSSSLVLLFVGLLSGSPSASGSPGDERQIPHSPPRQTRAEDIKIVANLQAFLSREPMHLDPNLTLARLSRRMHLPEKRLSTAVNRATGANVSRYINSWRIRHACGLIEEGASITEAMLASGFNTKSNFNREFLRETGIAPSKWQRKPLVTSKVTSLAKASGSP
;
A
#
# COMPACT_ATOMS: atom_id res chain seq x y z
N MET A 1 4.37 -41.48 16.78
CA MET A 1 5.37 -40.61 16.13
C MET A 1 4.96 -39.17 16.41
N PRO A 2 5.84 -38.26 16.87
CA PRO A 2 5.44 -36.88 17.10
C PRO A 2 5.05 -36.26 15.75
N MET A 3 3.75 -36.15 15.50
CA MET A 3 3.23 -35.52 14.29
C MET A 3 3.37 -34.01 14.51
N LEU A 4 4.11 -33.31 13.66
CA LEU A 4 4.15 -31.85 13.72
C LEU A 4 2.76 -31.31 13.36
N PRO A 5 2.07 -30.60 14.27
CA PRO A 5 0.79 -30.01 13.96
C PRO A 5 0.99 -28.89 12.91
N ILE A 6 0.01 -28.67 12.04
CA ILE A 6 0.07 -27.71 10.92
C ILE A 6 0.58 -26.31 11.34
N PRO A 7 0.15 -25.73 12.49
CA PRO A 7 0.65 -24.42 12.94
C PRO A 7 2.16 -24.40 13.26
N ALA A 8 2.78 -25.55 13.52
CA ALA A 8 4.21 -25.64 13.78
C ALA A 8 5.01 -25.41 12.49
N PHE A 9 4.52 -25.96 11.38
CA PHE A 9 5.10 -25.72 10.06
C PHE A 9 4.96 -24.25 9.65
N VAL A 10 3.77 -23.67 9.86
CA VAL A 10 3.53 -22.25 9.60
C VAL A 10 4.47 -21.36 10.43
N ALA A 11 4.69 -21.69 11.71
CA ALA A 11 5.61 -20.96 12.58
C ALA A 11 7.05 -20.97 12.04
N LEU A 12 7.53 -22.13 11.57
CA LEU A 12 8.86 -22.26 10.98
C LEU A 12 9.00 -21.46 9.68
N VAL A 13 8.01 -21.53 8.79
CA VAL A 13 8.06 -20.78 7.52
C VAL A 13 8.04 -19.28 7.78
N LEU A 14 7.16 -18.79 8.65
CA LEU A 14 7.09 -17.37 9.01
C LEU A 14 8.35 -16.91 9.74
N GLY A 15 8.91 -17.74 10.63
CA GLY A 15 10.17 -17.46 11.31
C GLY A 15 11.35 -17.37 10.35
N TYR A 16 11.44 -18.30 9.39
CA TYR A 16 12.42 -18.24 8.31
C TYR A 16 12.26 -16.98 7.46
N LEU A 17 11.03 -16.62 7.07
CA LEU A 17 10.77 -15.39 6.32
C LEU A 17 11.16 -14.15 7.13
N ALA A 18 10.83 -14.09 8.42
CA ALA A 18 11.24 -12.99 9.29
C ALA A 18 12.76 -12.84 9.35
N LEU A 19 13.49 -13.94 9.55
CA LEU A 19 14.95 -13.96 9.59
C LEU A 19 15.55 -13.57 8.24
N ARG A 20 15.05 -14.12 7.13
CA ARG A 20 15.50 -13.79 5.78
C ARG A 20 15.29 -12.31 5.47
N THR A 21 14.14 -11.75 5.82
CA THR A 21 13.83 -10.33 5.60
C THR A 21 14.72 -9.46 6.48
N TYR A 22 15.00 -9.85 7.73
CA TYR A 22 15.92 -9.14 8.61
C TYR A 22 17.36 -9.10 8.06
N LEU A 23 17.89 -10.27 7.67
CA LEU A 23 19.25 -10.39 7.13
C LEU A 23 19.41 -9.66 5.78
N SER A 24 18.35 -9.57 5.00
CA SER A 24 18.33 -8.84 3.72
C SER A 24 18.16 -7.32 3.88
N GLY A 25 18.16 -6.78 5.11
CA GLY A 25 17.96 -5.35 5.37
C GLY A 25 16.53 -4.86 5.08
N GLY A 26 15.55 -5.75 5.20
CA GLY A 26 14.14 -5.45 4.97
C GLY A 26 13.54 -4.48 5.98
N ARG A 27 12.30 -4.05 5.72
CA ARG A 27 11.63 -3.03 6.55
C ARG A 27 11.38 -3.56 7.97
N PRO A 28 11.74 -2.81 9.03
CA PRO A 28 11.58 -3.28 10.41
C PRO A 28 10.14 -3.67 10.80
N PRO A 29 9.06 -2.94 10.44
CA PRO A 29 7.72 -3.36 10.82
C PRO A 29 7.31 -4.68 10.17
N LEU A 30 7.78 -4.96 8.95
CA LEU A 30 7.48 -6.22 8.25
C LEU A 30 8.14 -7.41 8.96
N VAL A 31 9.40 -7.25 9.39
CA VAL A 31 10.11 -8.27 10.19
C VAL A 31 9.36 -8.53 11.49
N ILE A 32 8.95 -7.48 12.20
CA ILE A 32 8.21 -7.60 13.46
C ILE A 32 6.86 -8.31 13.25
N PHE A 33 6.12 -7.95 12.20
CA PHE A 33 4.86 -8.62 11.87
C PHE A 33 5.05 -10.11 11.59
N LEU A 34 6.02 -10.48 10.74
CA LEU A 34 6.32 -11.88 10.45
C LEU A 34 6.76 -12.65 11.70
N ALA A 35 7.58 -12.04 12.55
CA ALA A 35 8.02 -12.65 13.80
C ALA A 35 6.86 -12.86 14.79
N ILE A 36 5.94 -11.90 14.90
CA ILE A 36 4.76 -12.04 15.77
C ILE A 36 3.78 -13.08 15.22
N CYS A 37 3.58 -13.15 13.91
CA CYS A 37 2.78 -14.22 13.31
C CYS A 37 3.41 -15.60 13.55
N ALA A 38 4.75 -15.71 13.46
CA ALA A 38 5.47 -16.94 13.79
C ALA A 38 5.30 -17.32 15.28
N LEU A 39 5.43 -16.35 16.19
CA LEU A 39 5.23 -16.55 17.62
C LEU A 39 3.79 -16.97 17.94
N GLN A 40 2.80 -16.33 17.32
CA GLN A 40 1.39 -16.69 17.51
C GLN A 40 1.12 -18.11 17.03
N SER A 41 1.66 -18.50 15.87
CA SER A 41 1.54 -19.86 15.34
C SER A 41 2.22 -20.90 16.25
N CYS A 42 3.37 -20.55 16.84
CA CYS A 42 4.05 -21.38 17.84
C CYS A 42 3.22 -21.53 19.14
N LEU A 43 2.63 -20.45 19.64
CA LEU A 43 1.73 -20.50 20.80
C LEU A 43 0.52 -21.40 20.55
N VAL A 44 -0.09 -21.31 19.36
CA VAL A 44 -1.18 -22.22 18.96
C VAL A 44 -0.71 -23.67 18.94
N THR A 45 0.48 -23.95 18.40
CA THR A 45 1.09 -25.30 18.43
C THR A 45 1.27 -25.83 19.85
N LEU A 46 1.81 -25.01 20.76
CA LEU A 46 2.04 -25.41 22.15
C LEU A 46 0.73 -25.75 22.86
N VAL A 47 -0.30 -24.93 22.65
CA VAL A 47 -1.59 -25.10 23.32
C VAL A 47 -2.43 -26.22 22.72
N VAL A 48 -2.59 -26.24 21.40
CA VAL A 48 -3.51 -27.16 20.70
C VAL A 48 -2.82 -28.47 20.33
N GLY A 49 -1.54 -28.41 19.95
CA GLY A 49 -0.80 -29.59 19.51
C GLY A 49 -0.10 -30.37 20.64
N TYR A 50 0.39 -29.66 21.66
CA TYR A 50 1.07 -30.26 22.81
C TYR A 50 0.28 -30.14 24.12
N GLU A 51 -0.97 -29.69 24.05
CA GLU A 51 -1.92 -29.63 25.17
C GLU A 51 -1.41 -28.82 26.38
N ILE A 52 -0.61 -27.78 26.14
CA ILE A 52 -0.11 -26.91 27.21
C ILE A 52 -1.22 -25.96 27.68
N GLU A 53 -1.98 -26.38 28.68
CA GLU A 53 -3.21 -25.70 29.11
C GLU A 53 -2.99 -24.33 29.74
N TRP A 54 -1.88 -24.11 30.45
CA TRP A 54 -1.59 -22.84 31.12
C TRP A 54 -1.40 -21.67 30.15
N LEU A 55 -1.12 -21.94 28.88
CA LEU A 55 -1.01 -20.95 27.81
C LEU A 55 -2.37 -20.62 27.14
N ARG A 56 -3.42 -21.44 27.32
CA ARG A 56 -4.75 -21.23 26.71
C ARG A 56 -5.31 -19.82 26.93
N PRO A 57 -5.23 -19.21 28.13
CA PRO A 57 -5.74 -17.86 28.38
C PRO A 57 -5.09 -16.76 27.54
N ILE A 58 -3.87 -16.97 27.06
CA ILE A 58 -3.04 -15.96 26.40
C ILE A 58 -3.42 -15.85 24.91
N LEU A 59 -3.83 -16.95 24.29
CA LEU A 59 -4.12 -17.06 22.85
C LEU A 59 -5.01 -15.95 22.28
N PRO A 60 -6.21 -15.67 22.83
CA PRO A 60 -7.11 -14.66 22.25
C PRO A 60 -6.53 -13.25 22.37
N VAL A 61 -5.83 -12.94 23.48
CA VAL A 61 -5.23 -11.63 23.70
C VAL A 61 -4.05 -11.43 22.75
N SER A 62 -3.15 -12.41 22.64
CA SER A 62 -1.99 -12.33 21.74
C SER A 62 -2.40 -12.32 20.26
N ALA A 63 -3.50 -12.97 19.89
CA ALA A 63 -4.04 -12.96 18.53
C ALA A 63 -4.37 -11.53 18.04
N THR A 64 -4.88 -10.66 18.92
CA THR A 64 -5.26 -9.28 18.55
C THR A 64 -4.09 -8.39 18.15
N ILE A 65 -2.85 -8.80 18.47
CA ILE A 65 -1.63 -8.08 18.06
C ILE A 65 -1.41 -8.22 16.55
N VAL A 66 -1.80 -9.36 15.96
CA VAL A 66 -1.63 -9.65 14.52
C VAL A 66 -2.33 -8.62 13.62
N PRO A 67 -3.64 -8.35 13.72
CA PRO A 67 -4.31 -7.37 12.87
C PRO A 67 -3.79 -5.93 13.09
N VAL A 68 -3.39 -5.59 14.32
CA VAL A 68 -2.77 -4.29 14.62
C VAL A 68 -1.46 -4.13 13.84
N LEU A 69 -0.58 -5.13 13.89
CA LEU A 69 0.70 -5.09 13.17
C LEU A 69 0.51 -5.20 11.65
N ALA A 70 -0.51 -5.93 11.18
CA ALA A 70 -0.89 -5.96 9.76
C ALA A 70 -1.23 -4.55 9.24
N TRP A 71 -1.95 -3.76 10.04
CA TRP A 71 -2.27 -2.37 9.70
C TRP A 71 -1.04 -1.46 9.73
N VAL A 72 -0.20 -1.57 10.76
CA VAL A 72 1.04 -0.78 10.87
C VAL A 72 1.96 -1.06 9.69
N THR A 73 2.14 -2.33 9.33
CA THR A 73 2.95 -2.73 8.18
C THR A 73 2.38 -2.25 6.86
N PHE A 74 1.05 -2.31 6.69
CA PHE A 74 0.36 -1.76 5.55
C PHE A 74 0.61 -0.24 5.39
N GLN A 75 0.48 0.53 6.47
CA GLN A 75 0.69 1.99 6.46
C GLN A 75 2.13 2.37 6.13
N ASP A 76 3.11 1.67 6.74
CA ASP A 76 4.54 1.86 6.43
C ASP A 76 4.86 1.48 4.97
N ALA A 77 4.18 0.45 4.45
CA ALA A 77 4.43 -0.03 3.10
C ALA A 77 3.87 0.85 1.99
N LEU A 78 2.75 1.55 2.21
CA LEU A 78 1.98 2.21 1.14
C LEU A 78 1.70 3.71 1.33
N VAL A 79 1.76 4.26 2.54
CA VAL A 79 1.32 5.65 2.79
C VAL A 79 2.47 6.53 3.28
N SER A 80 3.01 6.26 4.47
CA SER A 80 4.09 7.02 5.10
C SER A 80 4.48 6.38 6.44
N ARG A 81 5.70 6.61 6.93
CA ARG A 81 6.09 6.24 8.30
C ARG A 81 5.12 6.87 9.30
N MET A 82 4.43 6.03 10.07
CA MET A 82 3.44 6.48 11.03
C MET A 82 4.09 7.15 12.24
N ALA A 83 3.54 8.29 12.69
CA ALA A 83 3.99 8.94 13.91
C ALA A 83 3.71 8.06 15.15
N LEU A 84 4.64 8.04 16.11
CA LEU A 84 4.56 7.18 17.30
C LEU A 84 3.25 7.35 18.10
N ARG A 85 2.67 8.56 18.10
CA ARG A 85 1.38 8.86 18.75
C ARG A 85 0.19 8.15 18.12
N SER A 86 0.20 7.96 16.80
CA SER A 86 -0.86 7.22 16.11
C SER A 86 -0.74 5.72 16.34
N MET A 87 0.48 5.22 16.61
CA MET A 87 0.72 3.82 16.98
C MET A 87 0.11 3.49 18.36
N ALA A 88 0.22 4.42 19.32
CA ALA A 88 -0.29 4.24 20.67
C ALA A 88 -1.81 4.02 20.71
N ALA A 89 -2.56 4.66 19.80
CA ALA A 89 -4.01 4.46 19.71
C ALA A 89 -4.38 3.00 19.34
N HIS A 90 -3.52 2.31 18.58
CA HIS A 90 -3.77 0.93 18.17
C HIS A 90 -3.41 -0.10 19.26
N VAL A 91 -2.63 0.28 20.27
CA VAL A 91 -2.38 -0.53 21.48
C VAL A 91 -3.66 -0.71 22.31
N ALA A 92 -4.64 0.20 22.16
CA ALA A 92 -5.92 0.09 22.84
C ALA A 92 -6.66 -1.23 22.52
N ALA A 93 -6.50 -1.78 21.30
CA ALA A 93 -7.17 -3.02 20.90
C ALA A 93 -6.72 -4.26 21.73
N PRO A 94 -5.41 -4.60 21.82
CA PRO A 94 -4.96 -5.70 22.68
C PRO A 94 -5.16 -5.43 24.17
N VAL A 95 -5.06 -4.18 24.62
CA VAL A 95 -5.36 -3.80 26.01
C VAL A 95 -6.84 -4.03 26.34
N PHE A 96 -7.74 -3.68 25.42
CA PHE A 96 -9.17 -3.94 25.58
C PHE A 96 -9.49 -5.44 25.57
N ALA A 97 -8.84 -6.22 24.70
CA ALA A 97 -8.97 -7.68 24.73
C ALA A 97 -8.48 -8.28 26.06
N LEU A 98 -7.37 -7.76 26.61
CA LEU A 98 -6.88 -8.15 27.93
C LEU A 98 -7.89 -7.77 29.04
N PHE A 99 -8.48 -6.58 28.97
CA PHE A 99 -9.53 -6.14 29.89
C PHE A 99 -10.74 -7.09 29.84
N CYS A 100 -11.27 -7.38 28.65
CA CYS A 100 -12.35 -8.35 28.48
C CYS A 100 -11.97 -9.72 29.04
N ARG A 101 -10.72 -10.17 28.85
CA ARG A 101 -10.26 -11.44 29.42
C ARG A 101 -10.32 -11.48 30.95
N LEU A 102 -10.04 -10.37 31.62
CA LEU A 102 -10.00 -10.30 33.09
C LEU A 102 -11.39 -10.11 33.70
N PHE A 103 -12.26 -9.34 33.06
CA PHE A 103 -13.54 -8.92 33.65
C PHE A 103 -14.78 -9.52 32.99
N ALA A 104 -14.70 -9.94 31.72
CA ALA A 104 -15.84 -10.42 30.94
C ALA A 104 -15.40 -11.44 29.86
N PRO A 105 -14.85 -12.61 30.24
CA PRO A 105 -14.22 -13.55 29.31
C PRO A 105 -15.18 -14.04 28.20
N GLU A 106 -16.46 -14.18 28.49
CA GLU A 106 -17.52 -14.56 27.53
C GLU A 106 -17.65 -13.60 26.34
N THR A 107 -17.16 -12.35 26.47
CA THR A 107 -17.23 -11.36 25.38
C THR A 107 -16.12 -11.51 24.35
N LEU A 108 -15.07 -12.30 24.64
CA LEU A 108 -13.91 -12.44 23.75
C LEU A 108 -14.26 -13.05 22.39
N ASP A 109 -15.27 -13.93 22.36
CA ASP A 109 -15.76 -14.56 21.15
C ASP A 109 -16.37 -13.55 20.15
N PHE A 110 -16.72 -12.35 20.61
CA PHE A 110 -17.19 -11.26 19.78
C PHE A 110 -16.13 -10.17 19.57
N VAL A 111 -15.36 -9.86 20.62
CA VAL A 111 -14.35 -8.79 20.60
C VAL A 111 -13.21 -9.13 19.66
N VAL A 112 -12.68 -10.36 19.70
CA VAL A 112 -11.54 -10.75 18.85
C VAL A 112 -11.93 -10.70 17.36
N PRO A 113 -13.05 -11.30 16.91
CA PRO A 113 -13.47 -11.20 15.51
C PRO A 113 -13.74 -9.76 15.07
N LEU A 114 -14.33 -8.92 15.94
CA LEU A 114 -14.58 -7.52 15.63
C LEU A 114 -13.28 -6.75 15.38
N ILE A 115 -12.23 -7.00 16.16
CA ILE A 115 -10.91 -6.41 15.94
C ILE A 115 -10.34 -6.85 14.58
N PHE A 116 -10.41 -8.15 14.26
CA PHE A 116 -9.93 -8.69 12.98
C PHE A 116 -10.69 -8.09 11.79
N ALA A 117 -12.02 -8.06 11.84
CA ALA A 117 -12.86 -7.48 10.79
C ALA A 117 -12.63 -5.96 10.66
N GLY A 118 -12.47 -5.25 11.79
CA GLY A 118 -12.21 -3.81 11.80
C GLY A 118 -10.91 -3.44 11.09
N TYR A 119 -9.80 -4.12 11.42
CA TYR A 119 -8.53 -3.88 10.76
C TYR A 119 -8.50 -4.40 9.31
N GLY A 120 -9.09 -5.56 9.03
CA GLY A 120 -9.22 -6.09 7.66
C GLY A 120 -10.01 -5.15 6.76
N GLY A 121 -11.15 -4.65 7.24
CA GLY A 121 -11.95 -3.64 6.56
C GLY A 121 -11.21 -2.32 6.39
N ALA A 122 -10.51 -1.84 7.42
CA ALA A 122 -9.71 -0.62 7.32
C ALA A 122 -8.62 -0.73 6.23
N ILE A 123 -7.92 -1.87 6.15
CA ILE A 123 -6.93 -2.15 5.10
C ILE A 123 -7.60 -2.05 3.73
N LEU A 124 -8.72 -2.77 3.51
CA LEU A 124 -9.42 -2.78 2.22
C LEU A 124 -9.97 -1.40 1.80
N LEU A 125 -10.58 -0.67 2.73
CA LEU A 125 -11.08 0.69 2.47
C LEU A 125 -9.94 1.64 2.10
N ARG A 126 -8.80 1.55 2.79
CA ARG A 126 -7.61 2.33 2.43
C ARG A 126 -7.05 1.91 1.09
N LEU A 127 -7.03 0.62 0.76
CA LEU A 127 -6.61 0.12 -0.55
C LEU A 127 -7.49 0.63 -1.67
N GLN A 128 -8.81 0.68 -1.50
CA GLN A 128 -9.71 1.27 -2.49
C GLN A 128 -9.40 2.76 -2.70
N SER A 129 -9.13 3.50 -1.62
CA SER A 129 -8.70 4.90 -1.71
C SER A 129 -7.29 5.07 -2.32
N ALA A 130 -6.45 4.03 -2.28
CA ALA A 130 -5.08 4.02 -2.78
C ALA A 130 -4.97 3.45 -4.22
N SER A 131 -5.87 2.57 -4.66
CA SER A 131 -5.98 2.12 -6.05
C SER A 131 -6.39 3.25 -7.00
N ASP A 132 -6.97 4.29 -6.41
CA ASP A 132 -7.29 5.61 -6.96
C ASP A 132 -6.08 6.57 -7.00
N MET A 133 -4.92 6.14 -6.49
CA MET A 133 -3.66 6.91 -6.56
C MET A 133 -2.74 6.34 -7.66
N PRO A 134 -2.58 7.05 -8.80
CA PRO A 134 -1.61 6.72 -9.84
C PRO A 134 -0.17 6.50 -9.34
N LEU A 135 0.19 7.07 -8.16
CA LEU A 135 1.51 6.94 -7.55
C LEU A 135 1.89 5.49 -7.22
N ALA A 136 0.95 4.66 -6.75
CA ALA A 136 1.23 3.27 -6.37
C ALA A 136 1.51 2.37 -7.60
N ARG A 137 0.87 2.67 -8.75
CA ARG A 137 1.08 1.94 -10.01
C ARG A 137 2.44 2.24 -10.64
N LEU A 138 2.99 3.43 -10.38
CA LEU A 138 4.25 3.88 -10.95
C LEU A 138 5.47 3.25 -10.24
N GLU A 139 5.45 3.03 -8.93
CA GLU A 139 6.63 2.51 -8.21
C GLU A 139 6.70 0.98 -8.04
N ALA A 140 5.58 0.23 -8.09
CA ALA A 140 5.63 -1.18 -7.67
C ALA A 140 4.73 -2.18 -8.44
N GLY A 141 4.05 -1.76 -9.52
CA GLY A 141 3.13 -2.64 -10.25
C GLY A 141 1.88 -3.04 -9.43
N PRO A 142 0.97 -3.89 -9.96
CA PRO A 142 -0.26 -4.29 -9.26
C PRO A 142 -0.01 -5.26 -8.09
N ILE A 143 1.16 -5.89 -8.05
CA ILE A 143 1.45 -7.04 -7.18
C ILE A 143 1.38 -6.68 -5.67
N PRO A 144 1.94 -5.56 -5.18
CA PRO A 144 1.86 -5.20 -3.77
C PRO A 144 0.43 -4.94 -3.29
N ALA A 145 -0.42 -4.33 -4.12
CA ALA A 145 -1.81 -4.04 -3.75
C ALA A 145 -2.63 -5.33 -3.57
N VAL A 146 -2.41 -6.32 -4.45
CA VAL A 146 -3.08 -7.63 -4.36
C VAL A 146 -2.72 -8.35 -3.06
N ILE A 147 -1.45 -8.32 -2.64
CA ILE A 147 -1.01 -8.95 -1.39
C ILE A 147 -1.76 -8.37 -0.18
N TRP A 148 -1.87 -7.04 -0.11
CA TRP A 148 -2.57 -6.40 0.98
C TRP A 148 -4.09 -6.57 0.91
N GLN A 149 -4.67 -6.70 -0.30
CA GLN A 149 -6.08 -7.09 -0.46
C GLN A 149 -6.34 -8.50 0.05
N VAL A 150 -5.47 -9.46 -0.30
CA VAL A 150 -5.57 -10.82 0.21
C VAL A 150 -5.43 -10.84 1.73
N LEU A 151 -4.49 -10.09 2.31
CA LEU A 151 -4.36 -9.98 3.76
C LEU A 151 -5.62 -9.40 4.42
N GLY A 152 -6.19 -8.33 3.85
CA GLY A 152 -7.43 -7.71 4.36
C GLY A 152 -8.61 -8.69 4.32
N TRP A 153 -8.80 -9.40 3.20
CA TRP A 153 -9.82 -10.44 3.08
C TRP A 153 -9.57 -11.63 3.99
N ALA A 154 -8.30 -12.01 4.22
CA ALA A 154 -7.94 -13.08 5.12
C ALA A 154 -8.30 -12.77 6.58
N LEU A 155 -8.09 -11.53 7.03
CA LEU A 155 -8.51 -11.10 8.37
C LEU A 155 -10.04 -11.14 8.53
N ILE A 156 -10.79 -10.70 7.52
CA ILE A 156 -12.26 -10.77 7.53
C ILE A 156 -12.75 -12.22 7.54
N ALA A 157 -12.16 -13.09 6.70
CA ALA A 157 -12.49 -14.50 6.68
C ALA A 157 -12.20 -15.19 8.02
N SER A 158 -11.09 -14.84 8.68
CA SER A 158 -10.78 -15.30 10.04
C SER A 158 -11.86 -14.88 11.03
N ALA A 159 -12.28 -13.60 11.02
CA ALA A 159 -13.34 -13.12 11.90
C ALA A 159 -14.67 -13.86 11.68
N ILE A 160 -15.05 -14.13 10.43
CA ILE A 160 -16.26 -14.90 10.11
C ILE A 160 -16.13 -16.34 10.63
N SER A 161 -14.97 -16.97 10.45
CA SER A 161 -14.72 -18.32 10.97
C SER A 161 -14.89 -18.37 12.48
N ASP A 162 -14.30 -17.43 13.22
CA ASP A 162 -14.39 -17.40 14.69
C ASP A 162 -15.84 -17.26 15.18
N VAL A 163 -16.64 -16.38 14.54
CA VAL A 163 -18.07 -16.21 14.87
C VAL A 163 -18.87 -17.48 14.58
N LEU A 164 -18.59 -18.14 13.45
CA LEU A 164 -19.23 -19.40 13.11
C LEU A 164 -18.86 -20.52 14.11
N ILE A 165 -17.64 -20.52 14.67
CA ILE A 165 -17.20 -21.51 15.67
C ILE A 165 -18.00 -21.29 16.95
N ALA A 166 -18.06 -20.05 17.43
CA ALA A 166 -18.84 -19.69 18.62
C ALA A 166 -20.32 -20.09 18.47
N MET A 167 -20.90 -19.86 17.29
CA MET A 167 -22.29 -20.26 16.99
C MET A 167 -22.48 -21.78 16.92
N ALA A 168 -21.51 -22.52 16.39
CA ALA A 168 -21.57 -23.99 16.35
C ALA A 168 -21.53 -24.61 17.76
N PHE A 169 -20.70 -24.07 18.66
CA PHE A 169 -20.69 -24.47 20.07
C PHE A 169 -22.01 -24.13 20.77
N ALA A 170 -22.58 -22.95 20.50
CA ALA A 170 -23.87 -22.55 21.08
C ALA A 170 -25.05 -23.43 20.62
N THR A 171 -24.97 -24.02 19.42
CA THR A 171 -26.02 -24.89 18.84
C THR A 171 -25.79 -26.38 19.06
N GLY A 172 -24.70 -26.78 19.74
CA GLY A 172 -24.38 -28.18 20.06
C GLY A 172 -24.02 -29.06 18.87
N ASN A 173 -23.62 -28.48 17.73
CA ASN A 173 -23.36 -29.21 16.50
C ASN A 173 -21.85 -29.46 16.30
N GLU A 174 -21.33 -30.52 16.95
CA GLU A 174 -19.89 -30.85 16.99
C GLU A 174 -19.28 -31.22 15.62
N ASN A 175 -20.11 -31.55 14.62
CA ASN A 175 -19.63 -31.95 13.28
C ASN A 175 -18.98 -30.80 12.48
N TRP A 176 -19.18 -29.54 12.86
CA TRP A 176 -18.66 -28.38 12.13
C TRP A 176 -17.22 -28.01 12.53
N THR A 177 -16.78 -28.37 13.73
CA THR A 177 -15.52 -27.91 14.34
C THR A 177 -14.29 -28.30 13.50
N GLY A 178 -14.29 -29.50 12.90
CA GLY A 178 -13.18 -29.99 12.06
C GLY A 178 -13.04 -29.28 10.71
N TRP A 179 -14.14 -28.94 10.05
CA TRP A 179 -14.14 -28.23 8.77
C TRP A 179 -13.60 -26.80 8.90
N MET A 180 -13.84 -26.17 10.05
CA MET A 180 -13.49 -24.77 10.32
C MET A 180 -11.98 -24.57 10.61
N ILE A 181 -11.36 -25.50 11.32
CA ILE A 181 -9.90 -25.53 11.53
C ILE A 181 -9.16 -25.76 10.21
N THR A 182 -9.73 -26.57 9.33
CA THR A 182 -9.17 -26.84 7.99
C THR A 182 -9.26 -25.61 7.08
N LEU A 183 -10.37 -24.87 7.16
CA LEU A 183 -10.59 -23.65 6.38
C LEU A 183 -9.61 -22.53 6.79
N SER A 184 -9.44 -22.29 8.09
CA SER A 184 -8.50 -21.29 8.62
C SER A 184 -7.04 -21.64 8.28
N SER A 185 -6.66 -22.91 8.39
CA SER A 185 -5.31 -23.40 8.02
C SER A 185 -5.03 -23.23 6.52
N SER A 186 -6.02 -23.50 5.67
CA SER A 186 -5.90 -23.33 4.21
C SER A 186 -5.70 -21.86 3.84
N LEU A 187 -6.35 -20.95 4.55
CA LEU A 187 -6.25 -19.51 4.32
C LEU A 187 -4.87 -18.96 4.71
N VAL A 188 -4.32 -19.43 5.82
CA VAL A 188 -2.95 -19.10 6.26
C VAL A 188 -1.92 -19.66 5.28
N LEU A 189 -2.08 -20.89 4.81
CA LEU A 189 -1.18 -21.51 3.83
C LEU A 189 -1.23 -20.79 2.46
N LEU A 190 -2.43 -20.40 2.01
CA LEU A 190 -2.60 -19.57 0.82
C LEU A 190 -1.85 -18.24 0.97
N PHE A 191 -2.00 -17.59 2.12
CA PHE A 191 -1.33 -16.32 2.41
C PHE A 191 0.20 -16.45 2.44
N VAL A 192 0.72 -17.49 3.11
CA VAL A 192 2.14 -17.81 3.15
C VAL A 192 2.68 -18.13 1.75
N GLY A 193 1.94 -18.89 0.94
CA GLY A 193 2.30 -19.19 -0.45
C GLY A 193 2.41 -17.93 -1.31
N LEU A 194 1.48 -16.99 -1.15
CA LEU A 194 1.49 -15.71 -1.87
C LEU A 194 2.62 -14.77 -1.42
N LEU A 195 2.93 -14.74 -0.12
CA LEU A 195 4.08 -13.98 0.41
C LEU A 195 5.43 -14.57 -0.01
N SER A 196 5.52 -15.88 -0.14
CA SER A 196 6.75 -16.59 -0.56
C SER A 196 6.98 -16.48 -2.07
N GLY A 197 5.90 -16.45 -2.87
CA GLY A 197 5.95 -16.33 -4.33
C GLY A 197 6.12 -14.90 -4.87
N SER A 198 6.03 -13.87 -4.02
CA SER A 198 6.17 -12.47 -4.43
C SER A 198 7.39 -11.80 -3.78
N PRO A 199 8.54 -11.72 -4.47
CA PRO A 199 9.75 -11.04 -3.98
C PRO A 199 9.51 -9.58 -3.58
N SER A 200 8.51 -8.94 -4.19
CA SER A 200 8.08 -7.56 -3.91
C SER A 200 7.33 -7.41 -2.59
N ALA A 201 6.74 -8.48 -2.06
CA ALA A 201 6.04 -8.49 -0.76
C ALA A 201 7.02 -8.53 0.41
N SER A 202 8.08 -9.34 0.27
CA SER A 202 9.02 -9.69 1.35
C SER A 202 9.98 -8.54 1.70
N GLY A 203 9.82 -7.37 1.07
CA GLY A 203 10.73 -6.24 1.22
C GLY A 203 12.15 -6.54 0.73
N SER A 204 12.33 -7.63 -0.04
CA SER A 204 13.60 -7.89 -0.70
C SER A 204 13.79 -6.79 -1.75
N PRO A 205 14.90 -6.03 -1.71
CA PRO A 205 15.39 -5.41 -2.94
C PRO A 205 15.40 -6.52 -3.99
N GLY A 206 14.84 -6.25 -5.17
CA GLY A 206 14.67 -7.24 -6.22
C GLY A 206 15.91 -8.11 -6.38
N ASP A 207 15.64 -9.41 -6.49
CA ASP A 207 16.58 -10.50 -6.73
C ASP A 207 17.88 -10.05 -7.42
N GLU A 208 18.92 -9.90 -6.61
CA GLU A 208 20.29 -9.59 -7.03
C GLU A 208 21.08 -10.90 -7.31
N ARG A 209 20.40 -12.04 -7.49
CA ARG A 209 21.01 -13.31 -7.94
C ARG A 209 20.80 -13.57 -9.42
N GLN A 210 21.19 -12.61 -10.24
CA GLN A 210 21.87 -12.91 -11.50
C GLN A 210 23.08 -11.99 -11.58
N ILE A 211 24.27 -12.57 -11.50
CA ILE A 211 25.52 -11.89 -11.84
C ILE A 211 25.44 -11.58 -13.34
N PRO A 212 25.41 -10.30 -13.72
CA PRO A 212 26.47 -9.78 -14.56
C PRO A 212 26.98 -8.43 -14.04
N HIS A 213 28.29 -8.37 -13.79
CA HIS A 213 29.13 -7.19 -13.56
C HIS A 213 28.44 -5.88 -13.16
N SER A 214 28.64 -5.49 -11.90
CA SER A 214 28.55 -4.08 -11.50
C SER A 214 29.45 -3.23 -12.41
N PRO A 215 28.95 -2.18 -13.09
CA PRO A 215 29.82 -1.10 -13.49
C PRO A 215 30.03 -0.15 -12.30
N PRO A 216 31.22 0.46 -12.19
CA PRO A 216 31.68 1.18 -11.01
C PRO A 216 30.96 2.51 -10.82
N ARG A 217 30.85 2.94 -9.56
CA ARG A 217 30.69 4.33 -9.09
C ARG A 217 30.02 5.29 -10.08
N GLN A 218 28.69 5.18 -10.22
CA GLN A 218 27.88 6.12 -11.01
C GLN A 218 28.15 7.55 -10.57
N THR A 219 28.57 8.39 -11.51
CA THR A 219 28.92 9.79 -11.24
C THR A 219 27.66 10.65 -11.28
N ARG A 220 27.60 11.72 -10.48
CA ARG A 220 26.52 12.73 -10.52
C ARG A 220 26.24 13.24 -11.95
N ALA A 221 27.25 13.23 -12.82
CA ALA A 221 27.12 13.60 -14.22
C ALA A 221 26.26 12.62 -15.06
N GLU A 222 26.30 11.33 -14.75
CA GLU A 222 25.45 10.32 -15.41
C GLU A 222 23.99 10.46 -14.99
N ASP A 223 23.73 10.66 -13.70
CA ASP A 223 22.38 10.88 -13.17
C ASP A 223 21.73 12.11 -13.83
N ILE A 224 22.48 13.21 -13.96
CA ILE A 224 22.04 14.42 -14.65
C ILE A 224 21.72 14.13 -16.12
N LYS A 225 22.56 13.36 -16.82
CA LYS A 225 22.30 12.96 -18.22
C LYS A 225 21.04 12.11 -18.35
N ILE A 226 20.80 11.18 -17.43
CA ILE A 226 19.60 10.34 -17.43
C ILE A 226 18.35 11.20 -17.26
N VAL A 227 18.35 12.14 -16.32
CA VAL A 227 17.21 13.05 -16.11
C VAL A 227 17.01 14.01 -17.27
N ALA A 228 18.08 14.53 -17.88
CA ALA A 228 18.01 15.35 -19.08
C ALA A 228 17.39 14.57 -20.26
N ASN A 229 17.78 13.31 -20.45
CA ASN A 229 17.20 12.43 -21.46
C ASN A 229 15.72 12.13 -21.16
N LEU A 230 15.35 11.93 -19.90
CA LEU A 230 13.96 11.76 -19.49
C LEU A 230 13.15 13.03 -19.79
N GLN A 231 13.67 14.21 -19.49
CA GLN A 231 13.02 15.48 -19.80
C GLN A 231 12.82 15.65 -21.31
N ALA A 232 13.86 15.42 -22.12
CA ALA A 232 13.76 15.50 -23.58
C ALA A 232 12.74 14.50 -24.14
N PHE A 233 12.69 13.29 -23.58
CA PHE A 233 11.71 12.26 -23.94
C PHE A 233 10.27 12.73 -23.63
N LEU A 234 10.01 13.22 -22.41
CA LEU A 234 8.68 13.69 -22.00
C LEU A 234 8.20 14.95 -22.74
N SER A 235 9.13 15.77 -23.25
CA SER A 235 8.81 16.91 -24.11
C SER A 235 8.46 16.51 -25.54
N ARG A 236 9.03 15.42 -26.06
CA ARG A 236 8.76 14.93 -27.42
C ARG A 236 7.53 14.05 -27.48
N GLU A 237 7.40 13.14 -26.52
CA GLU A 237 6.28 12.22 -26.41
C GLU A 237 5.51 12.53 -25.12
N PRO A 238 4.23 12.95 -25.20
CA PRO A 238 3.42 13.26 -24.03
C PRO A 238 2.92 11.99 -23.33
N MET A 239 3.78 10.98 -23.18
CA MET A 239 3.48 9.72 -22.50
C MET A 239 3.09 9.94 -21.03
N HIS A 240 3.51 11.07 -20.44
CA HIS A 240 3.07 11.49 -19.10
C HIS A 240 1.54 11.68 -19.03
N LEU A 241 0.85 11.97 -20.12
CA LEU A 241 -0.61 12.12 -20.14
C LEU A 241 -1.35 10.77 -20.10
N ASP A 242 -0.68 9.64 -20.34
CA ASP A 242 -1.29 8.31 -20.24
C ASP A 242 -1.56 7.97 -18.76
N PRO A 243 -2.82 7.83 -18.32
CA PRO A 243 -3.15 7.48 -16.94
C PRO A 243 -2.63 6.09 -16.53
N ASN A 244 -2.30 5.22 -17.49
CA ASN A 244 -1.77 3.88 -17.27
C ASN A 244 -0.23 3.80 -17.41
N LEU A 245 0.46 4.94 -17.38
CA LEU A 245 1.92 4.97 -17.36
C LEU A 245 2.45 4.26 -16.09
N THR A 246 3.42 3.37 -16.28
CA THR A 246 4.16 2.69 -15.21
C THR A 246 5.66 2.91 -15.38
N LEU A 247 6.45 2.79 -14.30
CA LEU A 247 7.91 2.87 -14.39
C LEU A 247 8.46 1.82 -15.36
N ALA A 248 7.90 0.60 -15.37
CA ALA A 248 8.24 -0.43 -16.33
C ALA A 248 8.08 0.02 -17.78
N ARG A 249 6.94 0.64 -18.12
CA ARG A 249 6.68 1.15 -19.48
C ARG A 249 7.63 2.30 -19.84
N LEU A 250 7.88 3.21 -18.90
CA LEU A 250 8.80 4.34 -19.09
C LEU A 250 10.24 3.85 -19.29
N SER A 251 10.70 2.92 -18.46
CA SER A 251 12.05 2.36 -18.51
C SER A 251 12.32 1.61 -19.81
N ARG A 252 11.35 0.81 -20.28
CA ARG A 252 11.41 0.11 -21.57
C ARG A 252 11.53 1.08 -22.74
N ARG A 253 10.76 2.18 -22.72
CA ARG A 253 10.82 3.21 -23.76
C ARG A 253 12.12 3.99 -23.76
N MET A 254 12.70 4.20 -22.58
CA MET A 254 14.01 4.83 -22.43
C MET A 254 15.19 3.86 -22.62
N HIS A 255 14.94 2.57 -22.86
CA HIS A 255 15.95 1.52 -22.89
C HIS A 255 16.88 1.53 -21.65
N LEU A 256 16.32 1.82 -20.48
CA LEU A 256 17.04 1.89 -19.20
C LEU A 256 16.43 0.93 -18.17
N PRO A 257 17.22 0.31 -17.30
CA PRO A 257 16.70 -0.46 -16.17
C PRO A 257 15.90 0.43 -15.20
N GLU A 258 14.77 -0.06 -14.69
CA GLU A 258 13.89 0.67 -13.75
C GLU A 258 14.64 1.22 -12.53
N LYS A 259 15.50 0.39 -11.91
CA LYS A 259 16.32 0.77 -10.76
C LYS A 259 17.27 1.94 -11.08
N ARG A 260 17.85 1.96 -12.29
CA ARG A 260 18.75 3.04 -12.73
C ARG A 260 17.98 4.34 -12.93
N LEU A 261 16.84 4.28 -13.62
CA LEU A 261 16.00 5.45 -13.85
C LEU A 261 15.49 6.04 -12.52
N SER A 262 15.01 5.18 -11.61
CA SER A 262 14.53 5.60 -10.29
C SER A 262 15.63 6.25 -9.45
N THR A 263 16.82 5.63 -9.39
CA THR A 263 17.96 6.15 -8.62
C THR A 263 18.44 7.49 -9.17
N ALA A 264 18.57 7.62 -10.49
CA ALA A 264 19.00 8.84 -11.14
C ALA A 264 18.03 10.00 -10.89
N VAL A 265 16.72 9.76 -11.05
CA VAL A 265 15.69 10.78 -10.79
C VAL A 265 15.69 11.20 -9.32
N ASN A 266 15.76 10.24 -8.39
CA ASN A 266 15.79 10.52 -6.96
C ASN A 266 16.99 11.39 -6.57
N ARG A 267 18.20 11.04 -7.03
CA ARG A 267 19.43 11.77 -6.72
C ARG A 267 19.50 13.16 -7.36
N ALA A 268 19.01 13.30 -8.59
CA ALA A 268 19.10 14.57 -9.32
C ALA A 268 17.99 15.55 -8.93
N THR A 269 16.80 15.08 -8.56
CA THR A 269 15.62 15.93 -8.34
C THR A 269 15.14 15.97 -6.89
N GLY A 270 15.60 15.04 -6.03
CA GLY A 270 15.06 14.85 -4.67
C GLY A 270 13.62 14.30 -4.65
N ALA A 271 13.10 13.90 -5.81
CA ALA A 271 11.75 13.38 -6.00
C ALA A 271 11.80 11.95 -6.56
N ASN A 272 10.81 11.13 -6.23
CA ASN A 272 10.65 9.87 -6.94
C ASN A 272 10.11 10.09 -8.37
N VAL A 273 10.22 9.06 -9.21
CA VAL A 273 9.82 9.15 -10.63
C VAL A 273 8.36 9.55 -10.77
N SER A 274 7.47 9.05 -9.92
CA SER A 274 6.05 9.38 -10.01
C SER A 274 5.79 10.87 -9.76
N ARG A 275 6.38 11.44 -8.71
CA ARG A 275 6.29 12.88 -8.42
C ARG A 275 6.89 13.71 -9.55
N TYR A 276 8.02 13.27 -10.10
CA TYR A 276 8.61 13.92 -11.26
C TYR A 276 7.62 13.96 -12.44
N ILE A 277 6.99 12.84 -12.80
CA ILE A 277 5.97 12.79 -13.86
C ILE A 277 4.74 13.65 -13.51
N ASN A 278 4.27 13.64 -12.27
CA ASN A 278 3.13 14.47 -11.87
C ASN A 278 3.42 15.97 -12.04
N SER A 279 4.65 16.44 -11.81
CA SER A 279 5.00 17.84 -12.08
C SER A 279 4.82 18.22 -13.56
N TRP A 280 5.06 17.29 -14.49
CA TRP A 280 4.77 17.49 -15.92
C TRP A 280 3.26 17.54 -16.18
N ARG A 281 2.50 16.62 -15.58
CA ARG A 281 1.03 16.61 -15.68
C ARG A 281 0.40 17.87 -15.13
N ILE A 282 0.87 18.39 -14.00
CA ILE A 282 0.36 19.64 -13.42
C ILE A 282 0.70 20.83 -14.31
N ARG A 283 1.92 20.90 -14.85
CA ARG A 283 2.29 21.95 -15.82
C ARG A 283 1.37 21.95 -17.04
N HIS A 284 1.05 20.77 -17.58
CA HIS A 284 0.08 20.63 -18.66
C HIS A 284 -1.33 21.07 -18.25
N ALA A 285 -1.80 20.66 -17.06
CA ALA A 285 -3.10 21.06 -16.54
C ALA A 285 -3.22 22.58 -16.33
N CYS A 286 -2.16 23.23 -15.84
CA CYS A 286 -2.12 24.69 -15.68
C CYS A 286 -2.32 25.41 -17.02
N GLY A 287 -1.64 24.94 -18.08
CA GLY A 287 -1.81 25.46 -19.44
C GLY A 287 -3.25 25.34 -19.92
N LEU A 288 -3.87 24.17 -19.78
CA LEU A 288 -5.27 23.96 -20.16
C LEU A 288 -6.24 24.85 -19.39
N ILE A 289 -6.03 25.04 -18.08
CA ILE A 289 -6.89 25.93 -17.29
C ILE A 289 -6.72 27.39 -17.74
N GLU A 290 -5.48 27.82 -18.05
CA GLU A 290 -5.22 29.16 -18.58
C GLU A 290 -5.86 29.40 -19.96
N GLU A 291 -5.92 28.36 -20.79
CA GLU A 291 -6.59 28.35 -22.11
C GLU A 291 -8.12 28.29 -22.01
N GLY A 292 -8.67 28.07 -20.80
CA GLY A 292 -10.09 28.10 -20.56
C GLY A 292 -10.74 26.73 -20.37
N ALA A 293 -10.00 25.64 -20.27
CA ALA A 293 -10.59 24.35 -19.86
C ALA A 293 -11.17 24.43 -18.44
N SER A 294 -12.18 23.62 -18.15
CA SER A 294 -12.62 23.41 -16.77
C SER A 294 -11.56 22.64 -15.99
N ILE A 295 -11.57 22.76 -14.67
CA ILE A 295 -10.64 22.03 -13.80
C ILE A 295 -10.76 20.52 -14.00
N THR A 296 -11.99 20.02 -14.18
CA THR A 296 -12.25 18.60 -14.40
C THR A 296 -11.70 18.12 -15.75
N GLU A 297 -11.87 18.90 -16.83
CA GLU A 297 -11.30 18.60 -18.14
C GLU A 297 -9.78 18.62 -18.10
N ALA A 298 -9.18 19.66 -17.52
CA ALA A 298 -7.73 19.78 -17.39
C ALA A 298 -7.12 18.63 -16.57
N MET A 299 -7.81 18.19 -15.52
CA MET A 299 -7.42 17.02 -14.72
C MET A 299 -7.38 15.75 -15.58
N LEU A 300 -8.48 15.44 -16.27
CA LEU A 300 -8.60 14.21 -17.06
C LEU A 300 -7.64 14.21 -18.26
N ALA A 301 -7.54 15.33 -18.98
CA ALA A 301 -6.64 15.50 -20.11
C ALA A 301 -5.15 15.44 -19.70
N SER A 302 -4.84 15.69 -18.43
CA SER A 302 -3.49 15.60 -17.89
C SER A 302 -3.14 14.23 -17.30
N GLY A 303 -3.98 13.22 -17.52
CA GLY A 303 -3.71 11.83 -17.11
C GLY A 303 -3.97 11.55 -15.62
N PHE A 304 -4.73 12.40 -14.93
CA PHE A 304 -5.21 12.14 -13.58
C PHE A 304 -6.58 11.47 -13.61
N ASN A 305 -6.70 10.31 -12.95
CA ASN A 305 -7.98 9.62 -12.83
C ASN A 305 -8.83 10.13 -11.65
N THR A 306 -8.23 10.80 -10.67
CA THR A 306 -8.92 11.17 -9.42
C THR A 306 -8.65 12.60 -8.99
N LYS A 307 -9.71 13.27 -8.55
CA LYS A 307 -9.69 14.67 -8.08
C LYS A 307 -8.82 14.88 -6.84
N SER A 308 -8.80 13.91 -5.93
CA SER A 308 -7.98 13.98 -4.71
C SER A 308 -6.48 14.01 -5.02
N ASN A 309 -6.02 13.13 -5.92
CA ASN A 309 -4.62 13.13 -6.35
C ASN A 309 -4.27 14.42 -7.09
N PHE A 310 -5.12 14.83 -8.04
CA PHE A 310 -4.93 16.06 -8.79
C PHE A 310 -4.82 17.28 -7.86
N ASN A 311 -5.78 17.50 -6.96
CA ASN A 311 -5.78 18.65 -6.06
C ASN A 311 -4.53 18.69 -5.18
N ARG A 312 -4.09 17.53 -4.66
CA ARG A 312 -2.89 17.43 -3.82
C ARG A 312 -1.62 17.78 -4.59
N GLU A 313 -1.42 17.17 -5.75
CA GLU A 313 -0.22 17.43 -6.55
C GLU A 313 -0.24 18.85 -7.15
N PHE A 314 -1.41 19.36 -7.52
CA PHE A 314 -1.57 20.74 -8.00
C PHE A 314 -1.18 21.75 -6.91
N LEU A 315 -1.73 21.60 -5.71
CA LEU A 315 -1.40 22.48 -4.58
C LEU A 315 0.08 22.39 -4.22
N ARG A 316 0.66 21.20 -4.28
CA ARG A 316 2.08 20.97 -4.00
C ARG A 316 2.99 21.69 -4.99
N GLU A 317 2.71 21.56 -6.29
CA GLU A 317 3.56 22.12 -7.35
C GLU A 317 3.35 23.62 -7.54
N THR A 318 2.13 24.12 -7.34
CA THR A 318 1.78 25.53 -7.61
C THR A 318 1.67 26.39 -6.36
N GLY A 319 1.55 25.78 -5.17
CA GLY A 319 1.27 26.47 -3.91
C GLY A 319 -0.18 26.94 -3.74
N ILE A 320 -1.03 26.80 -4.75
CA ILE A 320 -2.44 27.23 -4.71
C ILE A 320 -3.40 26.13 -5.17
N ALA A 321 -4.65 26.18 -4.71
CA ALA A 321 -5.65 25.20 -5.10
C ALA A 321 -6.08 25.39 -6.57
N PRO A 322 -6.43 24.32 -7.31
CA PRO A 322 -6.89 24.43 -8.70
C PRO A 322 -8.07 25.39 -8.90
N SER A 323 -8.98 25.46 -7.92
CA SER A 323 -10.13 26.38 -7.94
C SER A 323 -9.76 27.85 -7.92
N LYS A 324 -8.54 28.17 -7.47
CA LYS A 324 -8.00 29.53 -7.44
C LYS A 324 -7.09 29.82 -8.64
N TRP A 325 -6.80 28.84 -9.48
CA TRP A 325 -5.99 29.02 -10.70
C TRP A 325 -6.84 29.73 -11.75
N GLN A 326 -6.47 30.96 -12.11
CA GLN A 326 -7.31 31.83 -12.93
C GLN A 326 -7.11 31.59 -14.43
N ARG A 327 -8.20 31.66 -15.18
CA ARG A 327 -8.18 31.76 -16.65
C ARG A 327 -7.51 33.08 -17.05
N LYS A 328 -6.63 33.08 -18.04
CA LYS A 328 -6.20 34.35 -18.65
C LYS A 328 -7.44 35.01 -19.25
N PRO A 329 -7.75 36.28 -18.95
CA PRO A 329 -8.77 36.99 -19.70
C PRO A 329 -8.28 37.07 -21.15
N LEU A 330 -9.08 36.52 -22.07
CA LEU A 330 -8.88 36.74 -23.50
C LEU A 330 -8.87 38.25 -23.72
N VAL A 331 -7.71 38.81 -24.02
CA VAL A 331 -7.59 40.21 -24.45
C VAL A 331 -8.22 40.27 -25.84
N THR A 332 -9.53 40.47 -25.90
CA THR A 332 -10.19 40.89 -27.12
C THR A 332 -9.73 42.31 -27.40
N SER A 333 -8.80 42.46 -28.34
CA SER A 333 -8.40 43.77 -28.84
C SER A 333 -9.65 44.48 -29.36
N LYS A 334 -10.07 45.55 -28.67
CA LYS A 334 -11.02 46.52 -29.22
C LYS A 334 -10.35 47.22 -30.39
N VAL A 335 -10.51 46.65 -31.59
CA VAL A 335 -10.37 47.39 -32.83
C VAL A 335 -11.74 47.37 -33.50
N THR A 336 -12.21 48.57 -33.84
CA THR A 336 -13.42 48.88 -34.64
C THR A 336 -14.72 49.14 -33.86
N SER A 337 -14.94 50.41 -33.48
CA SER A 337 -16.14 51.17 -33.88
C SER A 337 -15.99 52.64 -33.42
N LEU A 338 -15.20 53.40 -34.19
CA LEU A 338 -15.25 54.86 -34.25
C LEU A 338 -15.81 55.21 -35.64
N ALA A 339 -17.13 55.00 -35.82
CA ALA A 339 -17.82 55.41 -37.05
C ALA A 339 -19.34 55.48 -36.85
N LYS A 340 -19.83 56.26 -35.87
CA LYS A 340 -21.16 56.89 -35.95
C LYS A 340 -21.38 57.96 -34.87
N ALA A 341 -20.62 59.04 -34.92
CA ALA A 341 -20.94 60.26 -34.16
C ALA A 341 -20.26 61.49 -34.79
N SER A 342 -20.62 61.84 -36.03
CA SER A 342 -20.34 63.17 -36.58
C SER A 342 -21.19 63.43 -37.84
N GLY A 343 -22.03 64.46 -37.80
CA GLY A 343 -22.83 65.02 -38.91
C GLY A 343 -24.32 64.68 -38.79
N SER A 344 -25.17 65.38 -38.03
CA SER A 344 -25.61 66.80 -38.10
C SER A 344 -26.30 67.16 -39.43
N PRO A 345 -27.21 68.15 -39.48
CA PRO A 345 -27.81 68.98 -38.42
C PRO A 345 -29.32 68.78 -38.21
#